data_AF-A0A9E2FMQ7-F1
#
_entry.id   AF-A0A9E2FMQ7-F1
#
_cell.length_a   1.000
_cell.length_b   1.000
_cell.length_c   1.000
_cell.angle_alpha   90.00
_cell.angle_beta   90.00
_cell.angle_gamma   90.00
#
_symmetry.space_group_name_H-M   'P 1'
#
loop_
_entity.id
_entity.type
_entity.pdbx_description
1 polymer ?
#
loop_
_entity_poly.entity_id
_entity_poly.type
_entity_poly.pdbx_seq_one_letter_code
_entity_poly.pdbx_strand_id
1 'polypeptide(L)'
;MSTATLNLLQGGVVAPPANPLSLPRPPPRKPSGNVSKAQVANLLSNPIYVGDYRWLGELYSGTHQPIVSRSLFDEVQRQRDGRSRHQQQKHTFAFRGLVRCGNCGCVVTAERKKGKYVYYHCTHARGDCDEKAVREEVLAEMLGEPLKRLRLSQVRAAWIAEELQADDKRCRQERAQERRRLKQEYQQIDSKLDHLYEDKLSGAISADFWKRKHEACVARLGMIREALAQDTDPAHKPTDAARILELSQKAYSLYLARKPEEQRELLEILLSNSLLTGGKVEAALRYPYDVIADGIEEEEELNRKGRPKSDARTVWLPRCNPHRTHLVSLDAAEVGAVERIEFLVASTAI
;
A
#
# COMPACT_ATOMS: atom_id res chain seq x y z
N MET A 1 -0.03 61.82 -28.56
CA MET A 1 -1.45 61.48 -28.77
C MET A 1 -1.47 60.02 -29.21
N SER A 2 -1.86 58.98 -28.47
CA SER A 2 -2.53 58.81 -27.18
C SER A 2 -2.32 57.34 -26.71
N THR A 3 -2.08 57.15 -25.40
CA THR A 3 -2.51 56.04 -24.48
C THR A 3 -2.26 54.55 -24.86
N ALA A 4 -1.37 53.82 -24.16
CA ALA A 4 -1.57 53.04 -22.90
C ALA A 4 -2.62 51.92 -23.04
N THR A 5 -2.36 50.62 -22.80
CA THR A 5 -2.22 49.88 -21.50
C THR A 5 -2.03 48.38 -21.87
N LEU A 6 -1.14 47.53 -21.31
CA LEU A 6 -1.23 46.66 -20.11
C LEU A 6 -0.08 45.61 -20.28
N ASN A 7 1.00 45.60 -19.48
CA ASN A 7 1.26 44.86 -18.23
C ASN A 7 1.37 43.30 -18.29
N LEU A 8 2.53 42.82 -17.76
CA LEU A 8 2.76 41.58 -16.98
C LEU A 8 2.70 40.22 -17.73
N LEU A 9 3.68 39.31 -17.72
CA LEU A 9 4.53 38.80 -16.63
C LEU A 9 5.89 38.28 -17.17
N GLN A 10 6.98 38.71 -16.54
CA GLN A 10 8.32 38.13 -16.65
C GLN A 10 8.47 36.98 -15.64
N GLY A 11 8.89 35.80 -16.10
CA GLY A 11 9.42 34.73 -15.26
C GLY A 11 10.91 34.93 -14.99
N GLY A 12 11.24 35.97 -14.21
CA GLY A 12 12.60 36.21 -13.73
C GLY A 12 12.94 35.26 -12.60
N VAL A 13 13.92 34.38 -12.80
CA VAL A 13 14.56 33.61 -11.73
C VAL A 13 15.34 34.60 -10.87
N VAL A 14 14.76 35.01 -9.74
CA VAL A 14 15.46 35.83 -8.75
C VAL A 14 16.49 34.92 -8.07
N ALA A 15 17.75 35.03 -8.49
CA ALA A 15 18.87 34.51 -7.74
C ALA A 15 18.90 35.19 -6.35
N PRO A 16 19.03 34.45 -5.25
CA PRO A 16 19.20 35.07 -3.94
C PRO A 16 20.53 35.83 -3.90
N PRO A 17 20.61 36.96 -3.17
CA PRO A 17 21.83 37.75 -3.11
C PRO A 17 22.98 36.91 -2.54
N ALA A 18 24.14 37.02 -3.19
CA ALA A 18 25.41 36.52 -2.64
C ALA A 18 25.60 37.11 -1.25
N ASN A 19 25.62 36.24 -0.23
CA ASN A 19 25.74 36.65 1.17
C ASN A 19 27.23 36.85 1.51
N PRO A 20 27.71 38.08 1.79
CA PRO A 20 29.07 38.31 2.27
C PRO A 20 29.12 38.42 3.80
N LEU A 21 28.13 37.88 4.53
CA LEU A 21 28.16 37.84 5.98
C LEU A 21 28.74 36.50 6.43
N SER A 22 30.02 36.54 6.78
CA SER A 22 30.63 35.59 7.71
C SER A 22 29.81 35.58 9.00
N LEU A 23 28.84 34.66 9.09
CA LEU A 23 28.11 34.41 10.33
C LEU A 23 29.14 34.09 11.43
N PRO A 24 29.06 34.72 12.60
CA PRO A 24 29.97 34.40 13.69
C PRO A 24 29.86 32.90 14.00
N ARG A 25 31.02 32.24 14.10
CA ARG A 25 31.11 30.83 14.47
C ARG A 25 30.33 30.66 15.78
N PRO A 26 29.30 29.79 15.85
CA PRO A 26 28.60 29.56 17.10
C PRO A 26 29.62 29.09 18.15
N PRO A 27 29.52 29.55 19.40
CA PRO A 27 30.47 29.18 20.43
C PRO A 27 30.54 27.65 20.53
N PRO A 28 31.73 27.06 20.73
CA PRO A 28 31.85 25.61 20.88
C PRO A 28 30.94 25.18 22.02
N ARG A 29 29.95 24.33 21.70
CA ARG A 29 29.08 23.75 22.71
C ARG A 29 29.97 22.96 23.66
N LYS A 30 29.93 23.27 24.97
CA LYS A 30 30.59 22.45 26.00
C LYS A 30 30.22 20.98 25.75
N PRO A 31 31.16 20.03 25.79
CA PRO A 31 30.83 18.63 25.60
C PRO A 31 29.95 18.18 26.77
N SER A 32 28.63 18.19 26.57
CA SER A 32 27.72 17.47 27.45
C SER A 32 27.97 16.00 27.17
N GLY A 33 28.55 15.28 28.13
CA GLY A 33 29.02 13.90 27.96
C GLY A 33 27.96 12.89 27.48
N ASN A 34 26.69 13.26 27.39
CA ASN A 34 25.62 12.39 26.90
C ASN A 34 24.83 13.08 25.77
N VAL A 35 24.76 12.42 24.61
CA VAL A 35 23.85 12.81 23.52
C VAL A 35 22.43 12.37 23.87
N SER A 36 21.50 13.30 23.94
CA SER A 36 20.09 12.99 24.23
C SER A 36 19.42 12.28 23.05
N LYS A 37 18.41 11.45 23.34
CA LYS A 37 17.59 10.79 22.30
C LYS A 37 16.99 11.78 21.30
N ALA A 38 16.61 12.97 21.77
CA ALA A 38 16.08 14.05 20.92
C ALA A 38 17.16 14.62 19.97
N GLN A 39 18.41 14.76 20.44
CA GLN A 39 19.51 15.20 19.59
C GLN A 39 19.84 14.17 18.50
N VAL A 40 19.87 12.87 18.83
CA VAL A 40 20.03 11.80 17.84
C VAL A 40 18.88 11.79 16.83
N ALA A 41 17.64 11.97 17.31
CA ALA A 41 16.47 12.06 16.44
C ALA A 41 16.54 13.26 15.48
N ASN A 42 16.97 14.43 15.95
CA ASN A 42 17.13 15.60 15.09
C ASN A 42 18.26 15.41 14.08
N LEU A 43 19.37 14.79 14.50
CA LEU A 43 20.49 14.44 13.62
C LEU A 43 20.02 13.56 12.46
N LEU A 44 19.34 12.46 12.80
CA LEU A 44 18.86 11.50 11.82
C LEU A 44 17.71 12.04 10.94
N SER A 45 17.09 13.18 11.26
CA SER A 45 16.02 13.80 10.45
C SER A 45 16.50 14.96 9.58
N ASN A 46 17.76 15.34 9.69
CA ASN A 46 18.26 16.54 9.03
C ASN A 46 18.59 16.26 7.56
N PRO A 47 17.92 16.91 6.59
CA PRO A 47 18.15 16.69 5.15
C PRO A 47 19.55 17.12 4.68
N ILE A 48 20.29 17.90 5.48
CA ILE A 48 21.65 18.35 5.16
C ILE A 48 22.58 17.18 4.84
N TYR A 49 22.39 16.02 5.46
CA TYR A 49 23.24 14.84 5.22
C TYR A 49 23.10 14.25 3.81
N VAL A 50 22.02 14.57 3.08
CA VAL A 50 21.72 14.11 1.72
C VAL A 50 22.01 15.18 0.67
N GLY A 51 22.48 16.36 1.08
CA GLY A 51 22.71 17.49 0.17
C GLY A 51 21.57 18.50 0.13
N ASP A 52 20.45 18.24 0.81
CA ASP A 52 19.28 19.14 0.79
C ASP A 52 19.22 20.01 2.07
N TYR A 53 18.56 21.15 2.04
CA TYR A 53 18.34 22.00 3.22
C TYR A 53 16.93 22.57 3.23
N ARG A 54 16.44 22.94 4.42
CA ARG A 54 15.12 23.55 4.59
C ARG A 54 15.24 25.06 4.79
N TRP A 55 14.50 25.83 4.00
CA TRP A 55 14.38 27.28 4.14
C TRP A 55 12.92 27.68 4.06
N LEU A 56 12.42 28.41 5.07
CA LEU A 56 11.00 28.82 5.19
C LEU A 56 9.97 27.68 5.01
N GLY A 57 10.35 26.45 5.38
CA GLY A 57 9.48 25.27 5.27
C GLY A 57 9.58 24.52 3.95
N GLU A 58 10.27 25.07 2.95
CA GLU A 58 10.50 24.42 1.65
C GLU A 58 11.88 23.75 1.60
N LEU A 59 11.99 22.70 0.78
CA LEU A 59 13.20 21.90 0.60
C LEU A 59 13.96 22.41 -0.64
N TYR A 60 15.24 22.72 -0.47
CA TYR A 60 16.13 23.16 -1.54
C TYR A 60 17.35 22.25 -1.63
N SER A 61 17.82 21.98 -2.85
CA SER A 61 19.07 21.24 -3.04
C SER A 61 20.27 22.16 -2.86
N GLY A 62 21.16 21.79 -1.95
CA GLY A 62 22.40 22.47 -1.65
C GLY A 62 23.53 22.05 -2.59
N THR A 63 24.60 22.85 -2.60
CA THR A 63 25.81 22.59 -3.41
C THR A 63 26.84 21.73 -2.67
N HIS A 64 26.63 21.42 -1.39
CA HIS A 64 27.58 20.66 -0.57
C HIS A 64 27.53 19.17 -0.88
N GLN A 65 28.67 18.50 -0.69
CA GLN A 65 28.78 17.06 -0.91
C GLN A 65 27.94 16.30 0.14
N PRO A 66 27.06 15.37 -0.30
CA PRO A 66 26.27 14.55 0.62
C PRO A 66 27.17 13.60 1.42
N ILE A 67 26.83 13.42 2.70
CA ILE A 67 27.54 12.51 3.63
C ILE A 67 26.95 11.10 3.54
N VAL A 68 25.65 10.98 3.28
CA VAL A 68 24.93 9.70 3.11
C VAL A 68 24.14 9.71 1.81
N SER A 69 23.88 8.52 1.25
CA SER A 69 23.03 8.40 0.06
C SER A 69 21.57 8.70 0.40
N ARG A 70 20.83 9.23 -0.59
CA ARG A 70 19.39 9.52 -0.46
C ARG A 70 18.59 8.25 -0.12
N SER A 71 18.90 7.13 -0.77
CA SER A 71 18.26 5.84 -0.50
C SER A 71 18.41 5.37 0.95
N LEU A 72 19.59 5.56 1.55
CA LEU A 72 19.85 5.20 2.95
C LEU A 72 19.10 6.13 3.92
N PHE A 73 19.08 7.43 3.64
CA PHE A 73 18.35 8.39 4.46
C PHE A 73 16.84 8.15 4.44
N ASP A 74 16.29 7.82 3.28
CA ASP A 74 14.87 7.51 3.09
C ASP A 74 14.47 6.22 3.82
N GLU A 75 15.31 5.19 3.81
CA GLU A 75 15.12 3.97 4.61
C GLU A 75 15.07 4.27 6.11
N VAL A 76 15.97 5.12 6.60
CA VAL A 76 15.99 5.54 8.01
C VAL A 76 14.74 6.35 8.36
N GLN A 77 14.27 7.24 7.49
CA GLN A 77 13.01 7.97 7.74
C GLN A 77 11.83 7.00 7.81
N ARG A 78 11.72 6.05 6.88
CA ARG A 78 10.66 5.03 6.88
C ARG A 78 10.61 4.23 8.19
N GLN A 79 11.77 3.79 8.69
CA GLN A 79 11.84 3.07 9.98
C GLN A 79 11.46 3.95 11.17
N ARG A 80 11.69 5.26 11.09
CA ARG A 80 11.36 6.20 12.18
C ARG A 80 9.90 6.60 12.17
N ASP A 81 9.31 6.84 11.01
CA ASP A 81 7.89 7.17 10.86
C ASP A 81 7.02 5.97 11.29
N GLY A 82 7.48 4.75 11.03
CA GLY A 82 6.85 3.52 11.54
C GLY A 82 6.86 3.39 13.07
N ARG A 83 7.65 4.20 13.80
CA ARG A 83 7.75 4.17 15.28
C ARG A 83 6.93 5.25 15.99
N SER A 84 5.85 5.75 15.38
CA SER A 84 4.97 6.73 16.04
C SER A 84 4.41 6.17 17.37
N ARG A 85 4.95 6.67 18.49
CA ARG A 85 4.54 6.53 19.90
C ARG A 85 3.67 5.31 20.25
N HIS A 86 4.26 4.12 20.32
CA HIS A 86 3.70 3.07 21.17
C HIS A 86 4.11 3.34 22.63
N GLN A 87 3.36 4.19 23.33
CA GLN A 87 3.47 4.28 24.78
C GLN A 87 3.07 2.90 25.31
N GLN A 88 3.99 2.16 25.94
CA GLN A 88 3.64 0.89 26.59
C GLN A 88 2.59 1.18 27.68
N GLN A 89 1.33 0.94 27.34
CA GLN A 89 0.21 1.15 28.24
C GLN A 89 0.20 -0.01 29.25
N LYS A 90 0.14 0.33 30.56
CA LYS A 90 0.07 -0.66 31.66
C LYS A 90 -1.18 -1.56 31.60
N HIS A 91 -2.18 -1.18 30.81
CA HIS A 91 -3.37 -1.98 30.55
C HIS A 91 -3.53 -2.14 29.04
N THR A 92 -3.06 -3.27 28.52
CA THR A 92 -3.32 -3.70 27.16
C THR A 92 -4.73 -4.29 27.13
N PHE A 93 -5.67 -3.59 26.48
CA PHE A 93 -6.99 -4.12 26.18
C PHE A 93 -6.98 -4.62 24.74
N ALA A 94 -7.41 -5.87 24.54
CA ALA A 94 -7.25 -6.58 23.28
C ALA A 94 -7.81 -5.82 22.08
N PHE A 95 -9.05 -5.35 22.12
CA PHE A 95 -9.74 -4.78 20.95
C PHE A 95 -9.69 -3.24 20.89
N ARG A 96 -8.85 -2.59 21.72
CA ARG A 96 -8.79 -1.13 21.78
C ARG A 96 -8.34 -0.52 20.45
N GLY A 97 -9.08 0.43 19.90
CA GLY A 97 -8.71 1.05 18.63
C GLY A 97 -9.09 0.25 17.38
N LEU A 98 -9.57 -0.98 17.53
CA LEU A 98 -10.03 -1.80 16.41
C LEU A 98 -11.43 -1.37 15.94
N VAL A 99 -12.27 -0.96 16.89
CA VAL A 99 -13.67 -0.58 16.66
C VAL A 99 -13.86 0.92 16.79
N ARG A 100 -14.71 1.50 15.94
CA ARG A 100 -15.14 2.90 15.99
C ARG A 100 -16.64 2.96 16.30
N CYS A 101 -17.08 4.01 16.97
CA CYS A 101 -18.50 4.26 17.18
C CYS A 101 -19.15 4.69 15.87
N GLY A 102 -20.23 4.02 15.46
CA GLY A 102 -20.98 4.38 14.26
C GLY A 102 -21.70 5.73 14.37
N ASN A 103 -22.05 6.16 15.58
CA ASN A 103 -22.80 7.40 15.79
C ASN A 103 -21.92 8.66 15.74
N CYS A 104 -20.73 8.64 16.35
CA CYS A 104 -19.85 9.83 16.41
C CYS A 104 -18.49 9.67 15.68
N GLY A 105 -18.17 8.46 15.21
CA GLY A 105 -16.89 8.15 14.55
C GLY A 105 -15.67 8.12 15.48
N CYS A 106 -15.87 8.30 16.78
CA CYS A 106 -14.80 8.20 17.78
C CYS A 106 -14.32 6.76 17.93
N VAL A 107 -13.08 6.62 18.39
CA VAL A 107 -12.50 5.30 18.69
C VAL A 107 -13.15 4.72 19.95
N VAL A 108 -13.43 3.42 19.94
CA VAL A 108 -13.89 2.69 21.12
C VAL A 108 -12.69 2.35 22.01
N THR A 109 -12.79 2.71 23.29
CA THR A 109 -11.81 2.40 24.33
C THR A 109 -12.39 1.42 25.34
N ALA A 110 -11.56 0.88 26.23
CA ALA A 110 -11.98 -0.05 27.25
C ALA A 110 -11.69 0.47 28.66
N GLU A 111 -12.55 0.10 29.61
CA GLU A 111 -12.39 0.34 31.05
C GLU A 111 -12.61 -0.98 31.80
N ARG A 112 -11.83 -1.21 32.86
CA ARG A 112 -12.00 -2.36 33.75
C ARG A 112 -12.84 -1.97 34.96
N LYS A 113 -14.01 -2.58 35.11
CA LYS A 113 -14.94 -2.39 36.24
C LYS A 113 -14.85 -3.56 37.22
N LYS A 114 -14.91 -3.25 38.52
CA LYS A 114 -14.87 -4.22 39.64
C LYS A 114 -13.66 -5.17 39.59
N GLY A 115 -12.53 -4.71 39.06
CA GLY A 115 -11.29 -5.49 38.94
C GLY A 115 -11.34 -6.71 38.00
N LYS A 116 -12.53 -7.10 37.50
CA LYS A 116 -12.74 -8.35 36.76
C LYS A 116 -13.32 -8.14 35.36
N TYR A 117 -14.24 -7.20 35.18
CA TYR A 117 -15.01 -7.08 33.94
C TYR A 117 -14.48 -5.96 33.06
N VAL A 118 -14.20 -6.24 31.80
CA VAL A 118 -13.76 -5.25 30.81
C VAL A 118 -14.96 -4.83 29.96
N TYR A 119 -15.18 -3.52 29.87
CA TYR A 119 -16.24 -2.92 29.07
C TYR A 119 -15.65 -1.97 28.03
N TYR A 120 -16.07 -2.13 26.79
CA TYR A 120 -15.74 -1.27 25.67
C TYR A 120 -16.82 -0.21 25.50
N HIS A 121 -16.42 1.06 25.37
CA HIS A 121 -17.30 2.22 25.27
C HIS A 121 -16.68 3.29 24.38
N CYS A 122 -17.51 4.20 23.88
CA CYS A 122 -17.06 5.35 23.11
C CYS A 122 -16.15 6.27 23.96
N THR A 123 -15.14 6.88 23.38
CA THR A 123 -14.31 7.87 24.10
C THR A 123 -15.00 9.20 24.35
N HIS A 124 -16.15 9.47 23.72
CA HIS A 124 -16.87 10.75 23.78
C HIS A 124 -16.00 11.97 23.39
N ALA A 125 -14.94 11.75 22.60
CA ALA A 125 -14.00 12.81 22.23
C ALA A 125 -14.63 13.91 21.35
N ARG A 126 -15.79 13.64 20.74
CA ARG A 126 -16.56 14.56 19.89
C ARG A 126 -17.87 15.02 20.53
N GLY A 127 -18.02 14.84 21.85
CA GLY A 127 -19.22 15.22 22.60
C GLY A 127 -20.01 14.02 23.12
N ASP A 128 -21.22 14.30 23.60
CA ASP A 128 -22.12 13.30 24.17
C ASP A 128 -22.55 12.28 23.11
N CYS A 129 -22.42 11.00 23.46
CA CYS A 129 -22.68 9.90 22.54
C CYS A 129 -23.39 8.80 23.32
N ASP A 130 -24.64 8.52 22.99
CA ASP A 130 -25.45 7.53 23.72
C ASP A 130 -25.15 6.06 23.34
N GLU A 131 -23.93 5.79 22.88
CA GLU A 131 -23.52 4.44 22.49
C GLU A 131 -23.35 3.54 23.73
N LYS A 132 -23.92 2.33 23.68
CA LYS A 132 -23.96 1.43 24.83
C LYS A 132 -22.59 0.79 25.05
N ALA A 133 -22.18 0.71 26.31
CA ALA A 133 -20.99 -0.03 26.68
C ALA A 133 -21.22 -1.55 26.52
N VAL A 134 -20.27 -2.23 25.87
CA VAL A 134 -20.35 -3.67 25.57
C VAL A 134 -19.27 -4.43 26.35
N ARG A 135 -19.58 -5.62 26.86
CA ARG A 135 -18.60 -6.49 27.52
C ARG A 135 -17.61 -7.07 26.50
N GLU A 136 -16.36 -7.28 26.92
CA GLU A 136 -15.32 -7.85 26.07
C GLU A 136 -15.70 -9.19 25.43
N GLU A 137 -16.29 -10.11 26.19
CA GLU A 137 -16.73 -11.43 25.70
C GLU A 137 -17.76 -11.31 24.56
N VAL A 138 -18.74 -10.42 24.74
CA VAL A 138 -19.81 -10.18 23.75
C VAL A 138 -19.24 -9.46 22.52
N LEU A 139 -18.29 -8.54 22.73
CA LEU A 139 -17.61 -7.85 21.64
C LEU A 139 -16.79 -8.83 20.79
N ALA A 140 -16.05 -9.73 21.44
CA ALA A 140 -15.27 -10.76 20.76
C ALA A 140 -16.16 -11.68 19.92
N GLU A 141 -17.29 -12.15 20.48
CA GLU A 141 -18.25 -12.97 19.73
C GLU A 141 -18.77 -12.26 18.47
N MET A 142 -19.16 -10.99 18.60
CA MET A 142 -19.63 -10.20 17.45
C MET A 142 -18.55 -9.96 16.40
N LEU A 143 -17.29 -9.77 16.81
CA LEU A 143 -16.15 -9.61 15.90
C LEU A 143 -15.77 -10.92 15.20
N GLY A 144 -16.03 -12.07 15.83
CA GLY A 144 -15.81 -13.39 15.24
C GLY A 144 -16.89 -13.82 14.24
N GLU A 145 -18.08 -13.21 14.29
CA GLU A 145 -19.21 -13.61 13.44
C GLU A 145 -18.92 -13.51 11.94
N PRO A 146 -18.35 -12.42 11.39
CA PRO A 146 -18.03 -12.32 9.97
C PRO A 146 -17.05 -13.40 9.50
N LEU A 147 -16.18 -13.90 10.39
CA LEU A 147 -15.19 -14.93 10.05
C LEU A 147 -15.84 -16.28 9.75
N LYS A 148 -17.07 -16.53 10.23
CA LYS A 148 -17.83 -17.75 9.89
C LYS A 148 -18.19 -17.82 8.41
N ARG A 149 -18.28 -16.67 7.73
CA ARG A 149 -18.59 -16.56 6.30
C ARG A 149 -17.43 -17.04 5.41
N LEU A 150 -16.22 -17.18 5.96
CA LEU A 150 -15.02 -17.59 5.20
C LEU A 150 -14.85 -19.12 5.08
N ARG A 151 -15.89 -19.90 5.34
CA ARG A 151 -15.85 -21.37 5.34
C ARG A 151 -15.74 -21.96 3.94
N LEU A 152 -14.53 -21.90 3.40
CA LEU A 152 -14.19 -22.50 2.11
C LEU A 152 -13.86 -23.99 2.28
N SER A 153 -14.33 -24.84 1.36
CA SER A 153 -13.94 -26.25 1.37
C SER A 153 -12.52 -26.44 0.82
N GLN A 154 -11.78 -27.42 1.33
CA GLN A 154 -10.42 -27.74 0.86
C GLN A 154 -10.37 -27.99 -0.65
N VAL A 155 -11.38 -28.69 -1.20
CA VAL A 155 -11.48 -28.98 -2.63
C VAL A 155 -11.62 -27.69 -3.44
N ARG A 156 -12.42 -26.74 -2.96
CA ARG A 156 -12.65 -25.46 -3.64
C ARG A 156 -11.43 -24.55 -3.53
N ALA A 157 -10.81 -24.49 -2.36
CA ALA A 157 -9.58 -23.74 -2.15
C ALA A 157 -8.45 -24.22 -3.07
N ALA A 158 -8.29 -25.54 -3.20
CA ALA A 158 -7.31 -26.12 -4.12
C ALA A 158 -7.59 -25.72 -5.58
N TRP A 159 -8.85 -25.82 -6.02
CA TRP A 159 -9.23 -25.42 -7.38
C TRP A 159 -9.00 -23.92 -7.66
N ILE A 160 -9.38 -23.02 -6.73
CA ILE A 160 -9.12 -21.58 -6.87
C ILE A 160 -7.61 -21.30 -6.93
N ALA A 161 -6.82 -21.97 -6.09
CA ALA A 161 -5.37 -21.81 -6.09
C ALA A 161 -4.74 -22.26 -7.42
N GLU A 162 -5.20 -23.36 -7.99
CA GLU A 162 -4.75 -23.84 -9.31
C GLU A 162 -5.10 -22.86 -10.43
N GLU A 163 -6.33 -22.32 -10.45
CA GLU A 163 -6.76 -21.36 -11.48
C GLU A 163 -5.97 -20.04 -11.37
N LEU A 164 -5.77 -19.52 -10.17
CA LEU A 164 -4.95 -18.32 -9.95
C LEU A 164 -3.50 -18.51 -10.38
N GLN A 165 -2.92 -19.70 -10.14
CA GLN A 165 -1.58 -20.03 -10.64
C GLN A 165 -1.55 -20.14 -12.17
N ALA A 166 -2.61 -20.67 -12.79
CA ALA A 166 -2.72 -20.71 -14.24
C ALA A 166 -2.84 -19.30 -14.84
N ASP A 167 -3.66 -18.43 -14.24
CA ASP A 167 -3.82 -17.02 -14.63
C ASP A 167 -2.54 -16.20 -14.48
N ASP A 168 -1.82 -16.34 -13.36
CA ASP A 168 -0.51 -15.69 -13.17
C ASP A 168 0.49 -16.13 -14.24
N LYS A 169 0.54 -17.44 -14.55
CA LYS A 169 1.37 -17.95 -15.66
C LYS A 169 0.95 -17.35 -17.01
N ARG A 170 -0.35 -17.28 -17.32
CA ARG A 170 -0.87 -16.65 -18.55
C ARG A 170 -0.48 -15.18 -18.63
N CYS A 171 -0.74 -14.40 -17.59
CA CYS A 171 -0.39 -12.98 -17.51
C CYS A 171 1.12 -12.76 -17.67
N ARG A 172 1.96 -13.58 -17.03
CA ARG A 172 3.42 -13.52 -17.18
C ARG A 172 3.86 -13.83 -18.60
N GLN A 173 3.25 -14.81 -19.25
CA GLN A 173 3.55 -15.15 -20.64
C GLN A 173 3.16 -14.02 -21.59
N GLU A 174 1.97 -13.45 -21.45
CA GLU A 174 1.50 -12.31 -22.25
C GLU A 174 2.40 -11.08 -22.08
N ARG A 175 2.72 -10.71 -20.83
CA ARG A 175 3.66 -9.62 -20.53
C ARG A 175 5.04 -9.89 -21.12
N ALA A 176 5.54 -11.13 -21.01
CA ALA A 176 6.83 -11.49 -21.59
C ALA A 176 6.82 -11.43 -23.13
N GLN A 177 5.72 -11.82 -23.77
CA GLN A 177 5.55 -11.74 -25.21
C GLN A 177 5.50 -10.28 -25.68
N GLU A 178 4.71 -9.42 -25.02
CA GLU A 178 4.64 -8.00 -25.36
C GLU A 178 5.98 -7.29 -25.16
N ARG A 179 6.69 -7.60 -24.06
CA ARG A 179 8.04 -7.08 -23.83
C ARG A 179 9.02 -7.51 -24.92
N ARG A 180 8.94 -8.76 -25.39
CA ARG A 180 9.76 -9.26 -26.50
C ARG A 180 9.44 -8.51 -27.79
N ARG A 181 8.16 -8.30 -28.10
CA ARG A 181 7.70 -7.55 -29.27
C ARG A 181 8.20 -6.12 -29.26
N LEU A 182 8.04 -5.40 -28.15
CA LEU A 182 8.50 -4.02 -27.98
C LEU A 182 10.03 -3.91 -28.12
N LYS A 183 10.79 -4.86 -27.57
CA LYS A 183 12.25 -4.91 -27.75
C LYS A 183 12.68 -5.16 -29.20
N GLN A 184 11.98 -6.04 -29.91
CA GLN A 184 12.24 -6.27 -31.34
C GLN A 184 11.92 -5.03 -32.17
N GLU A 185 10.79 -4.36 -31.90
CA GLU A 185 10.42 -3.11 -32.56
C GLU A 185 11.44 -2.01 -32.27
N TYR A 186 11.91 -1.90 -31.03
CA TYR A 186 12.98 -0.99 -30.65
C TYR A 186 14.23 -1.20 -31.53
N GLN A 187 14.73 -2.43 -31.60
CA GLN A 187 15.91 -2.78 -32.40
C GLN A 187 15.72 -2.45 -33.89
N GLN A 188 14.54 -2.74 -34.44
CA GLN A 188 14.25 -2.43 -35.84
C GLN A 188 14.24 -0.92 -36.13
N ILE A 189 13.74 -0.10 -35.21
CA ILE A 189 13.71 1.36 -35.38
C ILE A 189 15.11 1.96 -35.16
N ASP A 190 15.86 1.41 -34.21
CA ASP A 190 17.26 1.79 -33.94
C ASP A 190 18.12 1.57 -35.18
N SER A 191 18.09 0.37 -35.78
CA SER A 191 18.81 0.10 -37.04
C SER A 191 18.33 0.96 -38.21
N LYS A 192 17.03 1.31 -38.27
CA LYS A 192 16.52 2.25 -39.28
C LYS A 192 17.08 3.67 -39.09
N LEU A 193 17.29 4.11 -37.86
CA LEU A 193 17.92 5.40 -37.57
C LEU A 193 19.38 5.41 -38.02
N ASP A 194 20.12 4.33 -37.80
CA ASP A 194 21.50 4.18 -38.27
C ASP A 194 21.58 4.29 -39.80
N HIS A 195 20.73 3.56 -40.53
CA HIS A 195 20.68 3.65 -41.99
C HIS A 195 20.24 5.03 -42.50
N LEU A 196 19.22 5.65 -41.87
CA LEU A 196 18.81 7.02 -42.21
C LEU A 196 19.94 8.03 -41.99
N TYR A 197 20.82 7.78 -41.02
CA TYR A 197 21.99 8.61 -40.78
C TYR A 197 23.05 8.43 -41.87
N GLU A 198 23.35 7.19 -42.27
CA GLU A 198 24.23 6.86 -43.41
C GLU A 198 23.75 7.49 -44.73
N ASP A 199 22.47 7.37 -45.05
CA ASP A 199 21.85 7.94 -46.26
C ASP A 199 21.91 9.47 -46.32
N LYS A 200 21.84 10.13 -45.15
CA LYS A 200 22.02 11.58 -45.06
C LYS A 200 23.46 11.98 -45.35
N LEU A 201 24.43 11.22 -44.83
CA LEU A 201 25.85 11.49 -45.06
C LEU A 201 26.26 11.27 -46.52
N SER A 202 25.66 10.30 -47.20
CA SER A 202 25.87 10.05 -48.63
C SER A 202 25.19 11.07 -49.55
N GLY A 203 24.30 11.91 -49.00
CA GLY A 203 23.55 12.91 -49.75
C GLY A 203 22.37 12.35 -50.55
N ALA A 204 21.98 11.09 -50.33
CA ALA A 204 20.89 10.43 -51.04
C ALA A 204 19.50 10.98 -50.71
N ILE A 205 19.35 11.68 -49.58
CA ILE A 205 18.08 12.20 -49.07
C ILE A 205 18.16 13.69 -48.70
N SER A 206 17.04 14.40 -48.84
CA SER A 206 16.95 15.82 -48.47
C SER A 206 16.91 16.02 -46.95
N ALA A 207 17.38 17.18 -46.49
CA ALA A 207 17.41 17.52 -45.06
C ALA A 207 16.02 17.50 -44.42
N ASP A 208 15.00 17.99 -45.12
CA ASP A 208 13.61 18.01 -44.64
C ASP A 208 13.01 16.62 -44.53
N PHE A 209 13.29 15.73 -45.50
CA PHE A 209 12.86 14.35 -45.46
C PHE A 209 13.49 13.60 -44.28
N TRP A 210 14.80 13.76 -44.10
CA TRP A 210 15.52 13.16 -42.98
C TRP A 210 14.96 13.64 -41.64
N LYS A 211 14.77 14.95 -41.46
CA LYS A 211 14.25 15.52 -40.21
C LYS A 211 12.90 14.92 -39.84
N ARG A 212 11.97 14.86 -40.81
CA ARG A 212 10.62 14.33 -40.61
C ARG A 212 10.62 12.84 -40.23
N LYS A 213 11.49 12.04 -40.85
CA LYS A 213 11.63 10.60 -40.54
C LYS A 213 12.33 10.36 -39.21
N HIS A 214 13.41 11.10 -38.94
CA HIS A 214 14.15 11.04 -37.68
C HIS A 214 13.23 11.39 -36.49
N GLU A 215 12.48 12.49 -36.57
CA GLU A 215 11.51 12.88 -35.53
C GLU A 215 10.47 11.79 -35.27
N ALA A 216 9.93 11.17 -36.33
CA ALA A 216 8.96 10.07 -36.18
C ALA A 216 9.57 8.83 -35.51
N CYS A 217 10.80 8.44 -35.89
CA CYS A 217 11.52 7.32 -35.28
C CYS A 217 11.86 7.60 -33.81
N VAL A 218 12.38 8.78 -33.48
CA VAL A 218 12.69 9.17 -32.10
C VAL A 218 11.44 9.23 -31.24
N ALA A 219 10.33 9.76 -31.75
CA ALA A 219 9.05 9.77 -31.04
C ALA A 219 8.58 8.35 -30.73
N ARG A 220 8.66 7.42 -31.70
CA ARG A 220 8.27 6.02 -31.48
C ARG A 220 9.20 5.31 -30.48
N LEU A 221 10.52 5.54 -30.54
CA LEU A 221 11.45 5.03 -29.53
C LEU A 221 11.16 5.59 -28.14
N GLY A 222 10.77 6.85 -28.03
CA GLY A 222 10.31 7.47 -26.77
C GLY A 222 9.11 6.72 -26.18
N MET A 223 8.07 6.49 -26.99
CA MET A 223 6.89 5.72 -26.57
C MET A 223 7.23 4.29 -26.13
N ILE A 224 8.10 3.59 -26.87
CA ILE A 224 8.52 2.23 -26.52
C ILE A 224 9.33 2.21 -25.22
N ARG A 225 10.22 3.19 -25.01
CA ARG A 225 10.98 3.32 -23.76
C ARG A 225 10.08 3.59 -22.56
N GLU A 226 9.09 4.46 -22.70
CA GLU A 226 8.08 4.70 -21.65
C GLU A 226 7.26 3.45 -21.35
N ALA A 227 6.79 2.73 -22.38
CA ALA A 227 6.05 1.48 -22.20
C ALA A 227 6.90 0.40 -21.49
N LEU A 228 8.18 0.25 -21.86
CA LEU A 228 9.10 -0.69 -21.21
C LEU A 228 9.47 -0.26 -19.78
N ALA A 229 9.48 1.05 -19.49
CA ALA A 229 9.72 1.59 -18.16
C ALA A 229 8.50 1.43 -17.24
N GLN A 230 7.28 1.56 -17.76
CA GLN A 230 6.06 1.26 -17.00
C GLN A 230 5.93 -0.24 -16.71
N ASP A 231 6.51 -1.08 -17.57
CA ASP A 231 6.59 -2.53 -17.42
C ASP A 231 7.78 -2.98 -16.52
N THR A 232 8.42 -2.07 -15.77
CA THR A 232 9.28 -2.47 -14.64
C THR A 232 8.41 -2.87 -13.47
N ASP A 233 8.22 -4.18 -13.33
CA ASP A 233 7.42 -4.79 -12.28
C ASP A 233 7.94 -4.34 -10.89
N PRO A 234 7.14 -3.64 -10.06
CA PRO A 234 7.36 -3.66 -8.63
C PRO A 234 7.06 -5.09 -8.23
N ALA A 235 8.10 -5.94 -8.21
CA ALA A 235 8.09 -7.33 -7.77
C ALA A 235 6.67 -7.76 -7.43
N HIS A 236 5.90 -8.23 -8.41
CA HIS A 236 4.57 -8.77 -8.14
C HIS A 236 4.87 -9.95 -7.23
N LYS A 237 4.91 -9.67 -5.92
CA LYS A 237 5.15 -10.67 -4.91
C LYS A 237 4.00 -11.61 -5.21
N PRO A 238 4.29 -12.86 -5.60
CA PRO A 238 3.23 -13.84 -5.74
C PRO A 238 2.51 -13.73 -4.41
N THR A 239 1.33 -13.13 -4.48
CA THR A 239 0.45 -13.17 -3.35
C THR A 239 0.27 -14.66 -3.24
N ASP A 240 0.73 -15.25 -2.15
CA ASP A 240 0.50 -16.67 -1.92
C ASP A 240 -1.01 -16.80 -1.77
N ALA A 241 -1.72 -16.89 -2.91
CA ALA A 241 -3.15 -17.11 -2.97
C ALA A 241 -3.47 -18.36 -2.16
N ALA A 242 -2.56 -19.35 -2.19
CA ALA A 242 -2.56 -20.49 -1.30
C ALA A 242 -2.63 -20.10 0.19
N ARG A 243 -1.83 -19.13 0.67
CA ARG A 243 -1.85 -18.65 2.06
C ARG A 243 -3.12 -17.88 2.40
N ILE A 244 -3.61 -17.04 1.49
CA ILE A 244 -4.88 -16.31 1.69
C ILE A 244 -6.04 -17.30 1.81
N LEU A 245 -6.08 -18.30 0.93
CA LEU A 245 -7.09 -19.34 0.94
C LEU A 245 -6.94 -20.25 2.16
N GLU A 246 -5.72 -20.58 2.58
CA GLU A 246 -5.46 -21.33 3.81
C GLU A 246 -5.94 -20.57 5.05
N LEU A 247 -5.63 -19.27 5.15
CA LEU A 247 -6.09 -18.45 6.26
C LEU A 247 -7.62 -18.34 6.24
N SER A 248 -8.23 -18.15 5.08
CA SER A 248 -9.70 -18.10 4.94
C SER A 248 -10.35 -19.37 5.50
N GLN A 249 -9.81 -20.55 5.15
CA GLN A 249 -10.31 -21.84 5.65
C GLN A 249 -10.19 -22.00 7.17
N LYS A 250 -9.09 -21.52 7.75
CA LYS A 250 -8.76 -21.69 9.17
C LYS A 250 -9.14 -20.48 10.04
N ALA A 251 -9.64 -19.39 9.46
CA ALA A 251 -9.83 -18.10 10.15
C ALA A 251 -10.65 -18.24 11.43
N TYR A 252 -11.83 -18.85 11.34
CA TYR A 252 -12.72 -18.98 12.49
C TYR A 252 -12.20 -19.96 13.56
N SER A 253 -11.58 -21.08 13.16
CA SER A 253 -11.02 -22.03 14.13
C SER A 253 -9.80 -21.45 14.85
N LEU A 254 -8.94 -20.72 14.13
CA LEU A 254 -7.82 -19.98 14.70
C LEU A 254 -8.30 -18.88 15.65
N TYR A 255 -9.38 -18.18 15.31
CA TYR A 255 -9.96 -17.16 16.17
C TYR A 255 -10.41 -17.72 17.53
N LEU A 256 -11.09 -18.87 17.52
CA LEU A 256 -11.59 -19.51 18.75
C LEU A 256 -10.49 -20.09 19.64
N ALA A 257 -9.39 -20.57 19.06
CA ALA A 257 -8.30 -21.20 19.80
C ALA A 257 -7.38 -20.19 20.51
N ARG A 258 -7.47 -18.90 20.15
CA ARG A 258 -6.53 -17.85 20.55
C ARG A 258 -7.02 -16.99 21.71
N LYS A 259 -6.06 -16.39 22.41
CA LYS A 259 -6.33 -15.38 23.45
C LYS A 259 -6.73 -14.04 22.83
N PRO A 260 -7.41 -13.15 23.59
CA PRO A 260 -7.91 -11.87 23.06
C PRO A 260 -6.85 -11.01 22.34
N GLU A 261 -5.61 -11.00 22.83
CA GLU A 261 -4.51 -10.24 22.20
C GLU A 261 -4.16 -10.77 20.80
N GLU A 262 -4.11 -12.10 20.63
CA GLU A 262 -3.82 -12.73 19.34
C GLU A 262 -5.05 -12.72 18.42
N GLN A 263 -6.26 -12.78 18.99
CA GLN A 263 -7.50 -12.56 18.26
C GLN A 263 -7.50 -11.21 17.58
N ARG A 264 -7.03 -10.16 18.27
CA ARG A 264 -6.89 -8.82 17.68
C ARG A 264 -5.99 -8.82 16.46
N GLU A 265 -4.83 -9.47 16.52
CA GLU A 265 -3.89 -9.53 15.38
C GLU A 265 -4.55 -10.17 14.15
N LEU A 266 -5.30 -11.26 14.37
CA LEU A 266 -6.06 -11.91 13.31
C LEU A 266 -7.16 -11.00 12.75
N LEU A 267 -7.90 -10.30 13.60
CA LEU A 267 -8.95 -9.36 13.17
C LEU A 267 -8.39 -8.15 12.42
N GLU A 268 -7.21 -7.64 12.77
CA GLU A 268 -6.54 -6.55 12.02
C GLU A 268 -6.17 -6.96 10.59
N ILE A 269 -5.97 -8.25 10.35
CA ILE A 269 -5.70 -8.82 9.02
C ILE A 269 -7.01 -9.01 8.24
N LEU A 270 -8.03 -9.59 8.88
CA LEU A 270 -9.23 -10.08 8.21
C LEU A 270 -10.35 -9.04 8.07
N LEU A 271 -10.44 -8.09 9.00
CA LEU A 271 -11.52 -7.10 9.02
C LEU A 271 -11.04 -5.75 8.47
N SER A 272 -11.98 -5.05 7.85
CA SER A 272 -11.88 -3.63 7.56
C SER A 272 -12.93 -2.89 8.38
N ASN A 273 -12.57 -1.71 8.88
CA ASN A 273 -13.48 -0.73 9.50
C ASN A 273 -14.65 -1.33 10.33
N SER A 274 -14.41 -1.69 11.59
CA SER A 274 -15.48 -2.17 12.47
C SER A 274 -16.23 -1.03 13.15
N LEU A 275 -17.55 -1.00 13.04
CA LEU A 275 -18.43 0.02 13.62
C LEU A 275 -19.29 -0.56 14.75
N LEU A 276 -19.33 0.12 15.89
CA LEU A 276 -20.22 -0.18 17.01
C LEU A 276 -21.42 0.78 16.98
N THR A 277 -22.62 0.23 16.79
CA THR A 277 -23.87 0.98 16.74
C THR A 277 -24.93 0.27 17.58
N GLY A 278 -25.47 0.96 18.59
CA GLY A 278 -26.55 0.42 19.44
C GLY A 278 -26.18 -0.85 20.21
N GLY A 279 -24.90 -1.06 20.52
CA GLY A 279 -24.38 -2.27 21.16
C GLY A 279 -24.16 -3.46 20.21
N LYS A 280 -24.29 -3.28 18.89
CA LYS A 280 -23.97 -4.29 17.87
C LYS A 280 -22.75 -3.84 17.07
N VAL A 281 -21.89 -4.80 16.68
CA VAL A 281 -20.76 -4.53 15.79
C VAL A 281 -21.11 -4.91 14.36
N GLU A 282 -20.98 -3.94 13.46
CA GLU A 282 -20.97 -4.13 12.02
C GLU A 282 -19.50 -4.13 11.58
N ALA A 283 -18.99 -5.31 11.24
CA ALA A 283 -17.62 -5.48 10.77
C ALA A 283 -17.64 -6.01 9.33
N ALA A 284 -16.95 -5.31 8.45
CA ALA A 284 -16.74 -5.75 7.07
C ALA A 284 -15.47 -6.59 6.99
N LEU A 285 -15.46 -7.59 6.11
CA LEU A 285 -14.24 -8.28 5.74
C LEU A 285 -13.36 -7.34 4.90
N ARG A 286 -12.04 -7.50 5.01
CA ARG A 286 -11.08 -6.79 4.18
C ARG A 286 -10.92 -7.50 2.83
N TYR A 287 -10.61 -6.75 1.78
CA TYR A 287 -10.16 -7.35 0.53
C TYR A 287 -8.89 -8.21 0.74
N PRO A 288 -8.81 -9.44 0.20
CA PRO A 288 -9.75 -10.12 -0.70
C PRO A 288 -10.74 -11.09 0.00
N TYR A 289 -10.81 -11.09 1.33
CA TYR A 289 -11.66 -12.00 2.11
C TYR A 289 -13.16 -11.73 1.92
N ASP A 290 -13.53 -10.48 1.64
CA ASP A 290 -14.90 -10.09 1.26
C ASP A 290 -15.37 -10.82 -0.01
N VAL A 291 -14.56 -10.82 -1.06
CA VAL A 291 -14.86 -11.51 -2.33
C VAL A 291 -14.99 -13.01 -2.12
N ILE A 292 -14.16 -13.59 -1.25
CA ILE A 292 -14.23 -15.02 -0.91
C ILE A 292 -15.54 -15.34 -0.18
N ALA A 293 -15.94 -14.51 0.79
CA ALA A 293 -17.20 -14.69 1.51
C ALA A 293 -18.42 -14.58 0.58
N ASP A 294 -18.44 -13.56 -0.28
CA ASP A 294 -19.52 -13.33 -1.23
C ASP A 294 -19.60 -14.48 -2.26
N GLY A 295 -18.46 -14.99 -2.72
CA GLY A 295 -18.41 -16.16 -3.62
C GLY A 295 -18.93 -17.45 -2.99
N ILE A 296 -18.69 -17.66 -1.68
CA ILE A 296 -19.27 -18.80 -0.94
C ILE A 296 -20.79 -18.68 -0.91
N GLU A 297 -21.30 -17.50 -0.55
CA GLU A 297 -22.74 -17.25 -0.45
C GLU A 297 -23.46 -17.39 -1.80
N GLU A 298 -22.88 -16.84 -2.88
CA GLU A 298 -23.44 -16.96 -4.23
C GLU A 298 -23.47 -18.44 -4.68
N GLU A 299 -22.43 -19.22 -4.40
CA GLU A 299 -22.42 -20.64 -4.73
C GLU A 299 -23.42 -21.45 -3.90
N GLU A 300 -23.54 -21.20 -2.59
CA GLU A 300 -24.54 -21.84 -1.74
C GLU A 300 -25.96 -21.55 -2.22
N GLU A 301 -26.23 -20.31 -2.65
CA GLU A 301 -27.50 -19.90 -3.22
C GLU A 301 -27.82 -20.61 -4.55
N LEU A 302 -26.82 -20.74 -5.43
CA LEU A 302 -26.97 -21.49 -6.69
C LEU A 302 -27.24 -22.97 -6.46
N ASN A 303 -26.55 -23.57 -5.48
CA ASN A 303 -26.78 -24.95 -5.07
C ASN A 303 -28.20 -25.13 -4.50
N ARG A 304 -28.69 -24.19 -3.68
CA ARG A 304 -30.07 -24.22 -3.15
C ARG A 304 -31.12 -24.14 -4.25
N LYS A 305 -30.84 -23.40 -5.32
CA LYS A 305 -31.71 -23.25 -6.50
C LYS A 305 -31.63 -24.43 -7.49
N GLY A 306 -30.82 -25.46 -7.22
CA GLY A 306 -30.73 -26.67 -8.05
C GLY A 306 -30.07 -26.43 -9.43
N ARG A 307 -29.25 -25.39 -9.58
CA ARG A 307 -28.54 -25.10 -10.83
C ARG A 307 -27.38 -26.08 -11.08
N PRO A 308 -26.95 -26.27 -12.35
CA PRO A 308 -25.84 -27.16 -12.67
C PRO A 308 -24.53 -26.68 -12.03
N LYS A 309 -23.68 -27.64 -11.64
CA LYS A 309 -22.37 -27.38 -10.99
C LYS A 309 -21.41 -26.51 -11.82
N SER A 310 -21.61 -26.41 -13.13
CA SER A 310 -20.86 -25.49 -14.01
C SER A 310 -21.11 -24.02 -13.65
N ASP A 311 -22.36 -23.67 -13.33
CA ASP A 311 -22.77 -22.30 -13.00
C ASP A 311 -22.30 -21.89 -11.60
N ALA A 312 -22.12 -22.85 -10.71
CA ALA A 312 -21.52 -22.62 -9.39
C ALA A 312 -20.03 -22.26 -9.48
N ARG A 313 -19.30 -22.79 -10.49
CA ARG A 313 -17.86 -22.53 -10.67
C ARG A 313 -17.58 -21.17 -11.31
N THR A 314 -18.50 -20.65 -12.12
CA THR A 314 -18.34 -19.33 -12.77
C THR A 314 -18.37 -18.16 -11.78
N VAL A 315 -18.94 -18.35 -10.59
CA VAL A 315 -18.91 -17.38 -9.47
C VAL A 315 -17.48 -16.96 -9.12
N TRP A 316 -16.55 -17.92 -9.19
CA TRP A 316 -15.17 -17.77 -8.75
C TRP A 316 -14.21 -17.35 -9.86
N LEU A 317 -14.68 -17.32 -11.11
CA LEU A 317 -13.86 -16.87 -12.22
C LEU A 317 -13.76 -15.35 -12.18
N PRO A 318 -12.59 -14.76 -12.52
CA PRO A 318 -12.47 -13.32 -12.69
C PRO A 318 -13.50 -12.87 -13.72
N ARG A 319 -14.54 -12.14 -13.29
CA ARG A 319 -15.38 -11.41 -14.23
C ARG A 319 -14.46 -10.35 -14.82
N CYS A 320 -14.05 -10.50 -16.09
CA CYS A 320 -13.30 -9.50 -16.81
C CYS A 320 -14.12 -8.19 -16.81
N ASN A 321 -13.90 -7.37 -15.78
CA ASN A 321 -14.47 -6.05 -15.69
C ASN A 321 -13.41 -5.09 -16.24
N PRO A 322 -13.63 -4.47 -17.40
CA PRO A 322 -12.67 -3.56 -18.01
C PRO A 322 -12.36 -2.31 -17.14
N HIS A 323 -13.10 -2.11 -16.04
CA HIS A 323 -12.89 -1.03 -15.07
C HIS A 323 -12.35 -1.49 -13.70
N ARG A 324 -12.15 -2.80 -13.49
CA ARG A 324 -11.58 -3.35 -12.25
C ARG A 324 -10.48 -4.34 -12.63
N THR A 325 -9.31 -3.79 -12.92
CA THR A 325 -8.10 -4.55 -13.21
C THR A 325 -7.73 -5.44 -12.03
N HIS A 326 -7.69 -6.74 -12.32
CA HIS A 326 -7.10 -7.84 -11.52
C HIS A 326 -7.73 -8.13 -10.15
N LEU A 327 -8.27 -9.34 -10.02
CA LEU A 327 -8.24 -10.04 -8.75
C LEU A 327 -6.76 -10.12 -8.34
N VAL A 328 -6.43 -9.45 -7.23
CA VAL A 328 -5.17 -9.51 -6.49
C VAL A 328 -4.01 -8.71 -7.08
N SER A 329 -4.10 -7.39 -7.02
CA SER A 329 -2.93 -6.59 -6.65
C SER A 329 -3.15 -6.09 -5.23
N LEU A 330 -2.59 -6.81 -4.26
CA LEU A 330 -2.56 -6.37 -2.85
C LEU A 330 -1.44 -5.36 -2.68
N ASP A 331 -1.74 -4.23 -2.03
CA ASP A 331 -0.83 -3.11 -1.83
C ASP A 331 0.34 -3.50 -0.89
N ALA A 332 1.45 -2.76 -0.93
CA ALA A 332 2.63 -3.02 -0.10
C ALA A 332 2.36 -3.08 1.42
N ALA A 333 1.27 -2.44 1.90
CA ALA A 333 0.80 -2.53 3.28
C ALA A 333 0.30 -3.92 3.68
N GLU A 334 -0.11 -4.75 2.71
CA GLU A 334 -0.68 -6.08 2.90
C GLU A 334 0.39 -7.17 2.94
N VAL A 335 1.58 -6.89 2.39
CA VAL A 335 2.73 -7.81 2.48
C VAL A 335 3.22 -7.96 3.93
N GLY A 336 3.19 -6.88 4.72
CA GLY A 336 3.49 -6.94 6.15
C GLY A 336 2.42 -7.69 6.96
N ALA A 337 1.24 -7.96 6.40
CA ALA A 337 0.24 -8.84 6.99
C ALA A 337 0.57 -10.32 6.71
N VAL A 338 1.14 -10.66 5.55
CA VAL A 338 1.52 -12.04 5.18
C VAL A 338 2.64 -12.60 6.04
N GLU A 339 3.68 -11.84 6.36
CA GLU A 339 4.74 -12.27 7.30
C GLU A 339 4.19 -12.48 8.73
N ARG A 340 3.17 -11.70 9.13
CA ARG A 340 2.44 -11.92 10.38
C ARG A 340 1.57 -13.17 10.33
N ILE A 341 1.00 -13.50 9.17
CA ILE A 341 0.25 -14.75 8.95
C ILE A 341 1.18 -15.97 9.10
N GLU A 342 2.42 -15.94 8.61
CA GLU A 342 3.38 -17.04 8.81
C GLU A 342 3.63 -17.34 10.30
N PHE A 343 3.86 -16.29 11.10
CA PHE A 343 4.05 -16.45 12.55
C PHE A 343 2.79 -17.02 13.23
N LEU A 344 1.61 -16.55 12.82
CA LEU A 344 0.34 -17.02 13.36
C LEU A 344 0.05 -18.48 12.95
N VAL A 345 0.21 -18.86 11.68
CA VAL A 345 -0.08 -20.24 11.24
C VAL A 345 0.97 -21.23 11.80
N ALA A 346 2.25 -20.86 11.84
CA ALA A 346 3.31 -21.73 12.36
C ALA A 346 3.21 -21.97 13.88
N SER A 347 2.67 -21.03 14.65
CA SER A 347 2.52 -21.18 16.11
C SER A 347 1.47 -22.21 16.55
N THR A 348 0.78 -22.87 15.60
CA THR A 348 -0.24 -23.90 15.87
C THR A 348 0.22 -25.32 15.49
N ALA A 349 1.44 -25.47 14.97
CA ALA A 349 2.02 -26.76 14.58
C ALA A 349 2.90 -27.41 15.68
N ILE A 350 2.86 -26.88 16.91
CA ILE A 350 3.47 -27.43 18.13
C ILE A 350 2.35 -27.56 19.16
#